data_AF-A0A3D3E2Y0-F1
#
_entry.id   AF-A0A3D3E2Y0-F1
#
_cell.length_a   1.000
_cell.length_b   1.000
_cell.length_c   1.000
_cell.angle_alpha   90.00
_cell.angle_beta   90.00
_cell.angle_gamma   90.00
#
_symmetry.space_group_name_H-M   'P 1'
#
loop_
_entity.id
_entity.type
_entity.pdbx_description
1 polymer ?
#
loop_
_entity_poly.entity_id
_entity_poly.type
_entity_poly.pdbx_seq_one_letter_code
_entity_poly.pdbx_strand_id
1 'polypeptide(L)'
;MDYDFSFDEYDRPVAEFSMGHEAIGTWFNDELGKNEQRIEEIIEVLDQLVNRRIQQRQIEGTEYNLRMNQENIEVIALSLGLEVDEELPENTNLYDDESFAECGLEDFQEALISWHEFILSA
;
A
#
# COMPACT_ATOMS: atom_id res chain seq x y z
N MET A 1 -10.94 -6.26 -4.11
CA MET A 1 -10.25 -5.11 -4.71
C MET A 1 -9.82 -5.49 -6.13
N ASP A 2 -10.14 -4.69 -7.16
CA ASP A 2 -9.78 -4.97 -8.56
C ASP A 2 -8.50 -4.21 -8.96
N TYR A 3 -7.59 -4.91 -9.63
CA TYR A 3 -6.28 -4.42 -10.03
C TYR A 3 -5.81 -5.03 -11.36
N ASP A 4 -4.97 -4.29 -12.07
CA ASP A 4 -4.29 -4.73 -13.30
C ASP A 4 -2.79 -4.42 -13.21
N PHE A 5 -1.97 -5.36 -13.66
CA PHE A 5 -0.51 -5.22 -13.70
C PHE A 5 -0.02 -5.29 -15.13
N SER A 6 0.75 -4.27 -15.53
CA SER A 6 1.29 -4.15 -16.87
C SER A 6 2.74 -3.67 -16.84
N PHE A 7 3.44 -3.76 -17.98
CA PHE A 7 4.74 -3.14 -18.15
C PHE A 7 4.61 -1.93 -19.06
N ASP A 8 5.15 -0.79 -18.61
CA ASP A 8 5.23 0.41 -19.42
C ASP A 8 6.28 0.29 -20.54
N GLU A 9 6.35 1.29 -21.44
CA GLU A 9 7.27 1.35 -22.57
C GLU A 9 8.77 1.23 -22.19
N TYR A 10 9.11 1.37 -20.91
CA TYR A 10 10.45 1.22 -20.34
C TYR A 10 10.67 -0.09 -19.53
N ASP A 11 9.83 -1.12 -19.71
CA ASP A 11 9.88 -2.39 -18.95
C ASP A 11 9.75 -2.20 -17.42
N ARG A 12 9.06 -1.13 -17.00
CA ARG A 12 8.77 -0.86 -15.59
C ARG A 12 7.41 -1.45 -15.25
N PRO A 13 7.26 -2.21 -14.15
CA PRO A 13 5.98 -2.74 -13.75
C PRO A 13 5.12 -1.57 -13.29
N VAL A 14 3.85 -1.59 -13.68
CA VAL A 14 2.85 -0.59 -13.33
C VAL A 14 1.63 -1.33 -12.79
N ALA A 15 1.21 -0.96 -11.60
CA ALA A 15 -0.01 -1.38 -10.94
C ALA A 15 -1.07 -0.30 -11.04
N GLU A 16 -2.21 -0.65 -11.61
CA GLU A 16 -3.42 0.17 -11.64
C GLU A 16 -4.50 -0.49 -10.79
N PHE A 17 -5.06 0.27 -9.85
CA PHE A 17 -6.12 -0.18 -8.97
C PHE A 17 -7.40 0.61 -9.24
N SER A 18 -8.55 0.00 -8.94
CA SER A 18 -9.85 0.64 -9.12
C SER A 18 -10.02 1.89 -8.25
N MET A 19 -10.86 2.83 -8.72
CA MET A 19 -11.25 4.06 -8.00
C MET A 19 -11.56 3.78 -6.52
N GLY A 20 -10.96 4.54 -5.61
CA GLY A 20 -10.94 4.21 -4.17
C GLY A 20 -9.60 3.68 -3.64
N HIS A 21 -8.73 3.20 -4.55
CA HIS A 21 -7.48 2.50 -4.19
C HIS A 21 -6.29 3.03 -4.98
N GLU A 22 -6.41 4.22 -5.57
CA GLU A 22 -5.41 4.83 -6.45
C GLU A 22 -4.09 5.07 -5.70
N ALA A 23 -4.16 5.53 -4.44
CA ALA A 23 -2.98 5.67 -3.59
C ALA A 23 -2.22 4.34 -3.38
N ILE A 24 -2.91 3.19 -3.37
CA ILE A 24 -2.26 1.88 -3.29
C ILE A 24 -1.48 1.60 -4.57
N GLY A 25 -2.05 1.87 -5.74
CA GLY A 25 -1.36 1.73 -7.01
C GLY A 25 -0.11 2.56 -7.10
N THR A 26 -0.21 3.84 -6.75
CA THR A 26 0.94 4.75 -6.70
C THR A 26 2.00 4.22 -5.73
N TRP A 27 1.61 3.75 -4.55
CA TRP A 27 2.55 3.15 -3.59
C TRP A 27 3.25 1.90 -4.14
N PHE A 28 2.53 1.00 -4.83
CA PHE A 28 3.15 -0.15 -5.50
C PHE A 28 4.18 0.29 -6.55
N ASN A 29 3.86 1.30 -7.34
CA ASN A 29 4.73 1.77 -8.42
C ASN A 29 5.97 2.50 -7.90
N ASP A 30 5.80 3.39 -6.92
CA ASP A 30 6.84 4.30 -6.46
C ASP A 30 7.67 3.73 -5.30
N GLU A 31 7.04 3.04 -4.33
CA GLU A 31 7.74 2.50 -3.16
C GLU A 31 8.26 1.07 -3.36
N LEU A 32 7.50 0.21 -4.06
CA LEU A 32 7.93 -1.17 -4.33
C LEU A 32 8.71 -1.27 -5.64
N GLY A 33 8.09 -0.88 -6.76
CA GLY A 33 8.63 -1.09 -8.09
C GLY A 33 9.08 -2.54 -8.30
N LYS A 34 10.34 -2.74 -8.69
CA LYS A 34 10.98 -4.07 -8.85
C LYS A 34 11.78 -4.53 -7.61
N ASN A 35 11.58 -3.91 -6.45
CA ASN A 35 12.35 -4.24 -5.25
C ASN A 35 11.78 -5.48 -4.56
N GLU A 36 12.19 -6.66 -5.04
CA GLU A 36 11.80 -7.98 -4.52
C GLU A 36 12.00 -8.06 -3.00
N GLN A 37 13.16 -7.63 -2.50
CA GLN A 37 13.47 -7.67 -1.06
C GLN A 37 12.45 -6.89 -0.24
N ARG A 38 12.05 -5.69 -0.69
CA ARG A 38 11.07 -4.88 0.03
C ARG A 38 9.69 -5.55 0.01
N ILE A 39 9.31 -6.16 -1.11
CA ILE A 39 8.05 -6.89 -1.25
C ILE A 39 8.03 -8.09 -0.29
N GLU A 40 9.09 -8.89 -0.25
CA GLU A 40 9.22 -10.02 0.68
C GLU A 40 9.12 -9.57 2.14
N GLU A 41 9.79 -8.48 2.52
CA GLU A 41 9.71 -7.93 3.89
C GLU A 41 8.27 -7.56 4.28
N ILE A 42 7.50 -7.00 3.34
CA ILE A 42 6.10 -6.64 3.60
C ILE A 42 5.22 -7.88 3.67
N ILE A 43 5.43 -8.88 2.82
CA ILE A 43 4.73 -10.17 2.90
C ILE A 43 4.98 -10.83 4.27
N GLU A 44 6.21 -10.79 4.78
CA GLU A 44 6.52 -11.30 6.12
C GLU A 44 5.81 -10.51 7.24
N VAL A 45 5.64 -9.19 7.08
CA VAL A 45 4.88 -8.37 8.02
C VAL A 45 3.39 -8.72 7.99
N LEU A 46 2.81 -8.88 6.80
CA LEU A 46 1.43 -9.31 6.61
C LEU A 46 1.18 -10.68 7.25
N ASP A 47 2.06 -11.66 7.03
CA ASP A 47 1.99 -12.97 7.68
C ASP A 47 2.01 -12.84 9.21
N GLN A 48 2.86 -11.96 9.76
CA GLN A 48 2.88 -11.72 11.20
C GLN A 48 1.58 -11.10 11.74
N LEU A 49 0.92 -10.24 10.97
CA LEU A 49 -0.39 -9.67 11.33
C LEU A 49 -1.48 -10.74 11.28
N VAL A 50 -1.55 -11.51 10.20
CA VAL A 50 -2.52 -12.61 10.00
C VAL A 50 -2.37 -13.68 11.09
N ASN A 51 -1.13 -14.07 11.43
CA ASN A 51 -0.84 -15.02 12.51
C ASN A 51 -0.94 -14.40 13.92
N ARG A 52 -1.38 -13.13 14.04
CA ARG A 52 -1.53 -12.39 15.30
C ARG A 52 -0.25 -12.32 16.14
N ARG A 53 0.92 -12.36 15.49
CA ARG A 53 2.22 -12.15 16.14
C ARG A 53 2.43 -10.68 16.47
N ILE A 54 1.91 -9.79 15.63
CA ILE A 54 1.87 -8.34 15.85
C ILE A 54 0.44 -7.83 15.69
N GLN A 55 0.14 -6.69 16.33
CA GLN A 55 -1.19 -6.07 16.28
C GLN A 55 -1.30 -5.03 15.15
N GLN A 56 -0.23 -4.27 14.96
CA GLN A 56 -0.14 -3.26 13.91
C GLN A 56 1.32 -3.08 13.49
N ARG A 57 1.53 -2.60 12.27
CA ARG A 57 2.82 -2.19 11.73
C ARG A 57 2.65 -0.92 10.90
N GLN A 58 3.60 -0.02 11.01
CA GLN A 58 3.74 1.11 10.08
C GLN A 58 5.08 0.99 9.35
N ILE A 59 5.06 1.25 8.05
CA ILE A 59 6.21 1.33 7.17
C ILE A 59 6.23 2.75 6.60
N GLU A 60 7.30 3.47 6.90
CA GLU A 60 7.52 4.80 6.36
C GLU A 60 8.14 4.69 4.96
N GLY A 61 7.49 5.32 3.98
CA GLY A 61 8.01 5.44 2.62
C GLY A 61 8.64 6.81 2.37
N THR A 62 8.93 7.06 1.10
CA THR A 62 9.45 8.33 0.60
C THR A 62 8.32 9.32 0.34
N GLU A 63 7.23 8.86 -0.28
CA GLU A 63 6.05 9.70 -0.59
C GLU A 63 4.79 9.26 0.15
N TYR A 64 4.73 8.01 0.59
CA TYR A 64 3.55 7.41 1.20
C TYR A 64 3.93 6.53 2.40
N ASN A 65 3.13 6.60 3.45
CA ASN A 65 3.20 5.71 4.61
C ASN A 65 2.19 4.57 4.46
N LEU A 66 2.65 3.35 4.70
CA LEU A 66 1.80 2.18 4.78
C LEU A 66 1.56 1.83 6.25
N ARG A 67 0.30 1.86 6.68
CA ARG A 67 -0.14 1.35 7.99
C ARG A 67 -0.92 0.07 7.77
N MET A 68 -0.69 -0.91 8.62
CA MET A 68 -1.33 -2.21 8.54
C MET A 68 -1.71 -2.65 9.95
N ASN A 69 -2.91 -3.18 10.10
CA ASN A 69 -3.35 -3.85 11.31
C ASN A 69 -3.91 -5.24 10.96
N GLN A 70 -4.56 -5.91 11.91
CA GLN A 70 -5.07 -7.27 11.71
C GLN A 70 -6.34 -7.35 10.85
N GLU A 71 -6.93 -6.21 10.50
CA GLU A 71 -8.20 -6.11 9.78
C GLU A 71 -8.02 -5.44 8.40
N ASN A 72 -7.37 -4.29 8.37
CA ASN A 72 -7.18 -3.48 7.16
C ASN A 72 -5.76 -2.90 7.06
N ILE A 73 -5.48 -2.36 5.87
CA ILE A 73 -4.29 -1.56 5.58
C ILE A 73 -4.72 -0.19 5.09
N GLU A 74 -3.88 0.79 5.36
CA GLU A 74 -4.09 2.20 5.01
C GLU A 74 -2.81 2.73 4.37
N VAL A 75 -2.94 3.30 3.18
CA VAL A 75 -1.87 4.01 2.48
C VAL A 75 -2.14 5.50 2.56
N ILE A 76 -1.22 6.26 3.13
CA ILE A 76 -1.37 7.71 3.39
C ILE A 76 -0.19 8.48 2.79
N ALA A 77 -0.46 9.42 1.89
CA ALA A 77 0.56 10.30 1.35
C ALA A 77 1.20 11.17 2.45
N LEU A 78 2.52 11.27 2.45
CA LEU A 78 3.29 12.11 3.38
C LEU A 78 3.00 13.61 3.18
N SER A 79 2.60 14.00 1.97
CA SER A 79 2.08 15.35 1.67
C SER A 79 0.83 15.69 2.50
N LEU A 80 0.07 14.68 2.92
CA LEU A 80 -1.07 14.79 3.83
C LEU A 80 -0.63 14.72 5.31
N GLY A 81 0.61 14.30 5.58
CA GLY A 81 1.17 13.95 6.88
C GLY A 81 1.89 15.08 7.61
N LEU A 82 1.57 16.35 7.34
CA LEU A 82 1.92 17.42 8.28
C LEU A 82 0.96 17.37 9.47
N GLU A 83 1.47 16.78 10.56
CA GLU A 83 0.98 16.85 11.94
C GLU A 83 -0.38 16.17 12.20
N VAL A 84 -0.33 14.87 12.52
CA VAL A 84 -1.36 14.23 13.37
C VAL A 84 -0.76 13.95 14.76
N ASP A 85 -0.26 15.02 15.38
CA ASP A 85 -0.11 15.12 16.84
C ASP A 85 -0.74 16.44 17.27
N GLU A 86 -2.02 16.63 16.98
CA GLU A 86 -2.89 17.54 17.74
C GLU A 86 -4.34 17.27 17.34
N GLU A 87 -5.23 17.39 18.32
CA GLU A 87 -6.66 17.09 18.25
C GLU A 87 -7.33 17.80 17.05
N LEU A 88 -7.53 17.09 15.93
CA LEU A 88 -8.22 17.65 14.77
C LEU A 88 -9.74 17.40 14.86
N PRO A 89 -10.56 18.46 14.70
CA PRO A 89 -12.00 18.39 14.89
C PRO A 89 -12.70 17.50 13.86
N GLU A 90 -13.81 16.90 14.29
CA GLU A 90 -14.65 15.90 13.61
C GLU A 90 -15.34 16.41 12.31
N ASN A 91 -14.66 17.09 11.37
CA ASN A 91 -15.21 17.35 10.02
C ASN A 91 -14.19 17.94 9.03
N THR A 92 -13.13 17.22 8.67
CA THR A 92 -12.32 17.65 7.51
C THR A 92 -12.08 16.46 6.58
N ASN A 93 -12.85 16.42 5.50
CA ASN A 93 -12.56 15.56 4.35
C ASN A 93 -11.29 16.10 3.66
N LEU A 94 -10.13 15.76 4.24
CA LEU A 94 -8.80 15.97 3.66
C LEU A 94 -8.36 14.76 2.81
N TYR A 95 -9.15 13.69 2.79
CA TYR A 95 -8.84 12.44 2.10
C TYR A 95 -9.33 12.55 0.66
N ASP A 96 -8.41 12.95 -0.22
CA ASP A 96 -8.53 12.71 -1.65
C ASP A 96 -8.10 11.27 -1.95
N ASP A 97 -8.78 10.57 -2.86
CA ASP A 97 -8.52 9.16 -3.21
C ASP A 97 -7.09 8.93 -3.75
N GLU A 98 -6.43 9.98 -4.24
CA GLU A 98 -5.02 9.95 -4.67
C GLU A 98 -4.02 10.04 -3.49
N SER A 99 -4.50 10.52 -2.33
CA SER A 99 -3.68 10.76 -1.12
C SER A 99 -3.93 9.79 0.02
N PHE A 100 -5.09 9.12 0.04
CA PHE A 100 -5.43 8.13 1.04
C PHE A 100 -6.22 6.99 0.40
N ALA A 101 -5.87 5.75 0.75
CA ALA A 101 -6.66 4.58 0.41
C ALA A 101 -6.60 3.56 1.54
N GLU A 102 -7.71 2.85 1.75
CA GLU A 102 -7.78 1.71 2.67
C GLU A 102 -8.30 0.47 1.96
N CYS A 103 -7.80 -0.71 2.37
CA CYS A 103 -8.39 -1.97 1.92
C CYS A 103 -8.23 -3.08 2.96
N GLY A 104 -8.95 -4.18 2.78
CA GLY A 104 -8.83 -5.35 3.64
C GLY A 104 -7.41 -5.92 3.60
N LEU A 105 -6.93 -6.40 4.76
CA LEU A 105 -5.61 -7.02 4.87
C LEU A 105 -5.42 -8.18 3.88
N GLU A 106 -6.46 -9.00 3.72
CA GLU A 106 -6.48 -10.15 2.81
C GLU A 106 -6.41 -9.72 1.34
N ASP A 107 -7.21 -8.72 0.94
CA ASP A 107 -7.19 -8.16 -0.42
C ASP A 107 -5.81 -7.60 -0.78
N PHE A 108 -5.18 -6.86 0.15
CA PHE A 108 -3.84 -6.31 -0.05
C PHE A 108 -2.78 -7.40 -0.18
N GLN A 109 -2.86 -8.42 0.67
CA GLN A 109 -1.92 -9.54 0.63
C GLN A 109 -2.00 -10.28 -0.71
N GLU A 110 -3.20 -10.56 -1.21
CA GLU A 110 -3.40 -11.21 -2.52
C GLU A 110 -2.86 -10.34 -3.67
N ALA A 111 -3.09 -9.02 -3.63
CA ALA A 111 -2.55 -8.09 -4.61
C ALA A 111 -1.01 -8.02 -4.57
N LEU A 112 -0.41 -8.02 -3.37
CA LEU A 112 1.04 -7.98 -3.18
C LEU A 112 1.73 -9.26 -3.67
N ILE A 113 1.14 -10.43 -3.40
CA ILE A 113 1.63 -11.72 -3.91
C ILE A 113 1.54 -11.73 -5.44
N SER A 114 0.40 -11.31 -6.00
CA SER A 114 0.21 -11.26 -7.45
C SER A 114 1.19 -10.29 -8.12
N TRP A 115 1.51 -9.16 -7.49
CA TRP A 115 2.55 -8.23 -7.96
C TRP A 115 3.94 -8.87 -7.92
N HIS A 116 4.27 -9.56 -6.82
CA HIS A 116 5.54 -10.26 -6.70
C HIS A 116 5.71 -11.32 -7.79
N GLU A 117 4.68 -12.12 -8.05
CA GLU A 117 4.69 -13.09 -9.14
C GLU A 117 4.80 -12.42 -10.51
N PHE A 118 4.11 -11.29 -10.71
CA PHE A 118 4.17 -10.52 -11.95
C PHE A 118 5.59 -10.02 -12.24
N ILE A 119 6.27 -9.39 -11.28
CA ILE A 119 7.64 -8.89 -11.46
C ILE A 119 8.66 -10.02 -11.66
N LEU A 120 8.44 -11.19 -11.06
CA LEU A 120 9.29 -12.38 -11.22
C LEU A 120 9.07 -13.09 -12.56
N SER A 121 7.89 -12.92 -13.17
CA SER A 121 7.53 -13.54 -14.45
C SER A 121 8.13 -12.83 -15.66
N ALA A 122 8.72 -11.64 -15.47
CA ALA A 122 9.25 -10.75 -16.50
C ALA A 122 10.72 -11.02 -16.87
#